data_AF-A0A9Q1QTX1-F1
#
_entry.id   AF-A0A9Q1QTX1-F1
#
_cell.length_a   1.000
_cell.length_b   1.000
_cell.length_c   1.000
_cell.angle_alpha   90.00
_cell.angle_beta   90.00
_cell.angle_gamma   90.00
#
_symmetry.space_group_name_H-M   'P 1'
#
loop_
_entity.id
_entity.type
_entity.pdbx_description
1 polymer ?
#
loop_
_entity_poly.entity_id
_entity_poly.type
_entity_poly.pdbx_seq_one_letter_code
_entity_poly.pdbx_strand_id
1 'polypeptide(L)'
;MGRPAFDVLMQVLIGGDQVAPHLLDMVFKQNSYRFRGLHSLPINFPGFAYNKALKARKEISKVYEDIITERKAIIAKTKGEPRTNLLDTMLDTQDDGEGTKLRDGNILKTLLSYTFGGYETVARTATKAIMHLERNPEFYQKAKEEQEDIIKKIISK
;
A
#
# COMPACT_ATOMS: atom_id res chain seq x y z
N MET A 1 7.63 -12.52 -1.28
CA MET A 1 7.36 -11.18 -1.86
C MET A 1 6.14 -10.45 -1.28
N GLY A 2 5.21 -11.10 -0.57
CA GLY A 2 3.99 -10.44 -0.07
C GLY A 2 4.26 -9.26 0.89
N ARG A 3 5.07 -9.47 1.92
CA ARG A 3 5.39 -8.43 2.90
C ARG A 3 6.23 -7.27 2.31
N PRO A 4 7.36 -7.53 1.60
CA PRO A 4 8.12 -6.44 0.97
C PRO A 4 7.31 -5.55 0.02
N ALA A 5 6.43 -6.13 -0.81
CA ALA A 5 5.57 -5.35 -1.71
C ALA A 5 4.56 -4.49 -0.94
N PHE A 6 4.05 -4.99 0.18
CA PHE A 6 3.17 -4.24 1.07
C PHE A 6 3.91 -3.07 1.72
N ASP A 7 5.12 -3.28 2.22
CA ASP A 7 5.90 -2.23 2.89
C ASP A 7 6.23 -1.08 1.91
N VAL A 8 6.64 -1.42 0.68
CA VAL A 8 6.84 -0.41 -0.40
C VAL A 8 5.55 0.34 -0.70
N LEU A 9 4.41 -0.36 -0.80
CA LEU A 9 3.12 0.29 -1.02
C LEU A 9 2.78 1.25 0.13
N MET A 10 2.96 0.84 1.39
CA MET A 10 2.67 1.69 2.55
C MET A 10 3.60 2.91 2.59
N GLN A 11 4.87 2.77 2.19
CA GLN A 11 5.78 3.90 2.07
C GLN A 11 5.23 4.95 1.09
N VAL A 12 4.85 4.53 -0.12
CA VAL A 12 4.31 5.43 -1.14
C VAL A 12 2.94 6.00 -0.75
N LEU A 13 2.11 5.19 -0.10
CA LEU A 13 0.72 5.53 0.15
C LEU A 13 0.55 6.51 1.33
N ILE A 14 1.27 6.26 2.43
CA ILE A 14 1.05 6.97 3.71
C ILE A 14 2.35 7.36 4.42
N GLY A 15 3.53 7.17 3.80
CA GLY A 15 4.81 7.31 4.50
C GLY A 15 4.91 6.28 5.62
N GLY A 16 4.92 4.99 5.26
CA GLY A 16 4.89 3.86 6.20
C GLY A 16 5.95 3.93 7.31
N ASP A 17 7.12 4.51 7.07
CA ASP A 17 8.14 4.79 8.08
C ASP A 17 7.70 5.76 9.19
N GLN A 18 6.69 6.59 8.93
CA GLN A 18 6.07 7.51 9.88
C GLN A 18 4.88 6.89 10.64
N VAL A 19 4.55 5.62 10.37
CA VAL A 19 3.40 4.92 10.98
C VAL A 19 3.92 3.83 11.91
N ALA A 20 3.27 3.70 13.07
CA ALA A 20 3.66 2.68 14.04
C ALA A 20 3.64 1.26 13.41
N PRO A 21 4.71 0.46 13.52
CA PRO A 21 4.83 -0.82 12.82
C PRO A 21 3.68 -1.80 13.08
N HIS A 22 3.16 -1.83 14.31
CA HIS A 22 2.05 -2.70 14.67
C HIS A 22 0.74 -2.37 13.94
N LEU A 23 0.52 -1.11 13.54
CA LEU A 23 -0.62 -0.71 12.71
C LEU A 23 -0.45 -1.23 11.28
N LEU A 24 0.75 -1.16 10.72
CA LEU A 24 1.06 -1.73 9.41
C LEU A 24 0.88 -3.25 9.41
N ASP A 25 1.33 -3.92 10.46
CA ASP A 25 1.12 -5.37 10.66
C ASP A 25 -0.36 -5.72 10.73
N MET A 26 -1.15 -4.91 11.46
CA MET A 26 -2.60 -5.06 11.53
C MET A 26 -3.22 -4.90 10.14
N VAL A 27 -2.88 -3.84 9.40
CA VAL A 27 -3.41 -3.60 8.06
C VAL A 27 -3.06 -4.75 7.12
N PHE A 28 -1.80 -5.21 7.12
CA PHE A 28 -1.34 -6.34 6.32
C PHE A 28 -2.15 -7.61 6.61
N LYS A 29 -2.28 -7.95 7.90
CA LYS A 29 -3.04 -9.12 8.35
C LYS A 29 -4.51 -9.02 7.98
N GLN A 30 -5.16 -7.88 8.25
CA GLN A 30 -6.58 -7.67 7.99
C GLN A 30 -6.88 -7.68 6.49
N ASN A 31 -5.98 -7.16 5.66
CA ASN A 31 -6.18 -7.15 4.22
C ASN A 31 -6.20 -8.58 3.63
N SER A 32 -5.50 -9.53 4.24
CA SER A 32 -5.61 -10.95 3.86
C SER A 32 -7.03 -11.52 4.06
N TYR A 33 -7.75 -11.09 5.11
CA TYR A 33 -9.16 -11.48 5.28
C TYR A 33 -10.06 -10.83 4.23
N ARG A 34 -9.78 -9.58 3.82
CA ARG A 34 -10.52 -8.91 2.75
C ARG A 34 -10.42 -9.69 1.44
N PHE A 35 -9.22 -10.12 1.06
CA PHE A 35 -9.00 -10.92 -0.14
C PHE A 35 -9.72 -12.27 -0.09
N ARG A 36 -9.63 -12.98 1.04
CA ARG A 36 -10.37 -14.24 1.23
C ARG A 36 -11.88 -14.05 1.12
N GLY A 37 -12.41 -12.94 1.64
CA GLY A 37 -13.83 -12.62 1.52
C GLY A 37 -14.28 -12.30 0.10
N LEU A 38 -13.42 -11.63 -0.71
CA LEU A 38 -13.70 -11.33 -2.11
C LEU A 38 -13.97 -12.61 -2.92
N HIS A 39 -13.21 -13.67 -2.65
CA HIS A 39 -13.33 -14.96 -3.34
C HIS A 39 -14.32 -15.94 -2.67
N SER A 40 -15.15 -15.47 -1.74
CA SER A 40 -16.09 -16.31 -0.99
C SER A 40 -17.55 -16.03 -1.34
N LEU A 41 -18.45 -16.93 -0.95
CA LEU A 41 -19.88 -16.67 -1.02
C LEU A 41 -20.24 -15.44 -0.17
N PRO A 42 -21.16 -14.56 -0.64
CA PRO A 42 -21.51 -13.31 0.02
C PRO A 42 -22.43 -13.52 1.24
N ILE A 43 -22.09 -14.47 2.12
CA ILE A 43 -22.87 -14.83 3.30
C ILE A 43 -22.36 -14.03 4.49
N ASN A 44 -23.17 -13.07 4.96
CA ASN A 44 -22.86 -12.24 6.10
C ASN A 44 -23.30 -12.88 7.43
N PHE A 45 -22.75 -14.04 7.76
CA PHE A 45 -23.02 -14.74 9.02
C PHE A 45 -21.70 -15.03 9.78
N PRO A 46 -21.67 -15.00 11.13
CA PRO A 46 -20.46 -15.31 11.89
C PRO A 46 -19.82 -16.64 11.46
N GLY A 47 -18.50 -16.63 11.29
CA GLY A 47 -17.73 -17.80 10.82
C GLY A 47 -17.42 -17.77 9.32
N PHE A 48 -18.27 -17.16 8.49
CA PHE A 48 -18.06 -17.07 7.04
C PHE A 48 -16.96 -16.06 6.67
N ALA A 49 -16.26 -16.34 5.55
CA ALA A 49 -15.17 -15.49 5.07
C ALA A 49 -15.65 -14.07 4.69
N TYR A 50 -16.82 -13.94 4.08
CA TYR A 50 -17.42 -12.63 3.75
C TYR A 50 -17.69 -11.78 5.01
N ASN A 51 -18.26 -12.37 6.07
CA ASN A 51 -18.43 -11.67 7.35
C ASN A 51 -17.09 -11.21 7.95
N LYS A 52 -16.05 -12.06 7.92
CA LYS A 52 -14.69 -11.71 8.39
C LYS A 52 -14.09 -10.57 7.56
N ALA A 53 -14.27 -10.56 6.25
CA ALA A 53 -13.80 -9.49 5.38
C ALA A 53 -14.47 -8.15 5.66
N LEU A 54 -15.79 -8.14 5.94
CA LEU A 54 -16.49 -6.92 6.34
C LEU A 54 -15.96 -6.38 7.68
N LYS A 55 -15.67 -7.25 8.65
CA LYS A 55 -15.03 -6.86 9.92
C LYS A 55 -13.61 -6.31 9.69
N ALA A 56 -12.81 -7.00 8.89
CA ALA A 56 -11.45 -6.57 8.55
C ALA A 56 -11.42 -5.19 7.86
N ARG A 57 -12.37 -4.93 6.95
CA ARG A 57 -12.53 -3.60 6.34
C ARG A 57 -12.79 -2.52 7.40
N LYS A 58 -13.66 -2.77 8.38
CA LYS A 58 -13.94 -1.83 9.47
C LYS A 58 -12.71 -1.56 10.34
N GLU A 59 -11.92 -2.59 10.64
CA GLU A 59 -10.70 -2.42 11.43
C GLU A 59 -9.64 -1.61 10.68
N ILE A 60 -9.43 -1.88 9.38
CA ILE A 60 -8.53 -1.06 8.55
C ILE A 60 -9.05 0.37 8.41
N SER A 61 -10.37 0.57 8.30
CA SER A 61 -10.97 1.91 8.24
C SER A 61 -10.58 2.76 9.45
N LYS A 62 -10.69 2.21 10.67
CA LYS A 62 -10.33 2.92 11.90
C LYS A 62 -8.86 3.35 11.89
N VAL A 63 -7.96 2.43 11.52
CA VAL A 63 -6.52 2.73 11.41
C VAL A 63 -6.28 3.90 10.45
N TYR A 64 -6.95 3.92 9.29
CA TYR A 64 -6.79 5.04 8.36
C TYR A 64 -7.43 6.33 8.84
N GLU A 65 -8.58 6.27 9.52
CA GLU A 65 -9.20 7.45 10.12
C GLU A 65 -8.28 8.10 11.16
N ASP A 66 -7.63 7.30 12.00
CA ASP A 66 -6.64 7.75 12.99
C ASP A 66 -5.42 8.39 12.29
N ILE A 67 -4.85 7.71 11.28
CA ILE A 67 -3.70 8.22 10.51
C ILE A 67 -4.05 9.53 9.80
N ILE A 68 -5.23 9.64 9.18
CA ILE A 68 -5.69 10.87 8.52
C ILE A 68 -5.80 12.01 9.54
N THR A 69 -6.38 11.73 10.71
CA THR A 69 -6.57 12.72 11.78
C THR A 69 -5.24 13.24 12.30
N GLU A 70 -4.31 12.33 12.60
CA GLU A 70 -2.95 12.66 13.04
C GLU A 70 -2.21 13.48 11.97
N ARG A 71 -2.30 13.04 10.71
CA ARG A 71 -1.58 13.70 9.61
C ARG A 71 -2.07 15.13 9.37
N LYS A 72 -3.38 15.37 9.45
CA LYS A 72 -3.96 16.72 9.40
C LYS A 72 -3.41 17.63 10.50
N ALA A 73 -3.28 17.11 11.73
CA ALA A 73 -2.76 17.88 12.85
C ALA A 73 -1.28 18.24 12.67
N ILE A 74 -0.48 17.36 12.06
CA ILE A 74 0.92 17.63 11.71
C ILE A 74 0.99 18.71 10.62
N ILE A 75 0.26 18.52 9.52
CA ILE A 75 0.23 19.45 8.37
C ILE A 75 -0.17 20.86 8.80
N ALA A 76 -1.12 21.01 9.72
CA ALA A 76 -1.52 22.30 10.26
C ALA A 76 -0.40 23.03 11.00
N LYS A 77 0.57 22.30 11.56
CA LYS A 77 1.73 22.82 12.30
C LYS A 77 2.97 23.02 11.42
N THR A 78 3.14 22.19 10.38
CA THR A 78 4.33 22.17 9.51
C THR A 78 4.04 22.72 8.11
N LYS A 79 3.45 23.92 8.04
CA LYS A 79 3.17 24.58 6.75
C LYS A 79 4.46 24.74 5.93
N GLY A 80 4.50 24.15 4.72
CA GLY A 80 5.60 24.28 3.77
C GLY A 80 6.56 23.09 3.69
N GLU A 81 6.36 22.03 4.47
CA GLU A 81 7.15 20.79 4.31
C GLU A 81 6.78 20.02 3.03
N PRO A 82 7.76 19.39 2.35
CA PRO A 82 7.51 18.64 1.14
C PRO A 82 6.56 17.46 1.39
N ARG A 83 5.53 17.36 0.53
CA ARG A 83 4.60 16.24 0.51
C ARG A 83 5.26 15.07 -0.20
N THR A 84 5.50 13.98 0.52
CA THR A 84 6.34 12.87 0.01
C THR A 84 5.55 11.59 -0.28
N ASN A 85 4.28 11.54 0.08
CA ASN A 85 3.40 10.38 -0.13
C ASN A 85 2.00 10.79 -0.60
N LEU A 86 1.21 9.79 -1.01
CA LEU A 86 -0.11 10.03 -1.61
C LEU A 86 -1.10 10.64 -0.61
N LEU A 87 -1.09 10.21 0.67
CA LEU A 87 -1.95 10.79 1.70
C LEU A 87 -1.69 12.28 1.86
N ASP A 88 -0.42 12.66 2.01
CA ASP A 88 -0.01 14.06 2.14
C ASP A 88 -0.46 14.88 0.94
N THR A 89 -0.32 14.33 -0.28
CA THR A 89 -0.77 14.98 -1.52
C THR A 89 -2.30 15.18 -1.52
N MET A 90 -3.08 14.16 -1.16
CA MET A 90 -4.55 14.25 -1.11
C MET A 90 -5.08 15.22 -0.04
N LEU A 91 -4.35 15.37 1.06
CA LEU A 91 -4.70 16.32 2.14
C LEU A 91 -4.37 17.76 1.78
N ASP A 92 -3.33 17.99 0.97
CA ASP A 92 -2.93 19.32 0.50
C ASP A 92 -3.92 19.87 -0.55
N THR A 93 -4.44 18.99 -1.43
CA THR A 93 -5.50 19.31 -2.41
C THR A 93 -6.90 19.48 -1.80
N GLN A 94 -7.00 19.77 -0.50
CA GLN A 94 -8.28 20.11 0.14
C GLN A 94 -8.53 21.64 0.16
N ASP A 95 -7.56 22.47 -0.24
CA ASP A 95 -7.54 23.93 0.02
C ASP A 95 -7.55 24.83 -1.24
N ASP A 96 -8.15 24.36 -2.34
CA ASP A 96 -8.03 24.97 -3.66
C ASP A 96 -9.06 26.09 -3.95
N GLY A 97 -9.98 26.42 -3.03
CA GLY A 97 -11.02 27.44 -3.27
C GLY A 97 -12.05 27.11 -4.38
N GLU A 98 -11.78 26.14 -5.26
CA GLU A 98 -12.57 25.79 -6.46
C GLU A 98 -13.57 24.64 -6.26
N GLY A 99 -13.88 24.28 -5.01
CA GLY A 99 -15.08 23.50 -4.69
C GLY A 99 -15.00 21.98 -4.90
N THR A 100 -13.86 21.40 -5.30
CA THR A 100 -13.67 19.93 -5.30
C THR A 100 -12.92 19.45 -4.06
N LYS A 101 -13.47 19.75 -2.88
CA LYS A 101 -12.96 19.19 -1.61
C LYS A 101 -12.96 17.65 -1.68
N LEU A 102 -11.79 17.02 -1.66
CA LEU A 102 -11.69 15.59 -1.35
C LEU A 102 -12.16 15.38 0.10
N ARG A 103 -13.44 15.04 0.30
CA ARG A 103 -13.97 14.73 1.64
C ARG A 103 -13.15 13.58 2.24
N ASP A 104 -12.96 13.57 3.56
CA ASP A 104 -12.19 12.52 4.26
C ASP A 104 -12.67 11.11 3.92
N GLY A 105 -13.97 10.94 3.68
CA GLY A 105 -14.53 9.67 3.20
C GLY A 105 -14.00 9.23 1.83
N ASN A 106 -13.67 10.14 0.92
CA ASN A 106 -13.04 9.82 -0.36
C ASN A 106 -11.57 9.45 -0.18
N ILE A 107 -10.82 10.18 0.65
CA ILE A 107 -9.44 9.84 1.02
C ILE A 107 -9.39 8.42 1.61
N LEU A 108 -10.23 8.15 2.61
CA LEU A 108 -10.36 6.83 3.23
C LEU A 108 -10.67 5.74 2.21
N LYS A 109 -11.64 5.96 1.31
CA LYS A 109 -11.98 5.01 0.25
C LYS A 109 -10.80 4.74 -0.68
N THR A 110 -10.05 5.78 -1.05
CA THR A 110 -8.85 5.68 -1.89
C THR A 110 -7.78 4.83 -1.21
N LEU A 111 -7.45 5.12 0.05
CA LEU A 111 -6.50 4.33 0.84
C LEU A 111 -6.96 2.86 0.94
N LEU A 112 -8.22 2.61 1.28
CA LEU A 112 -8.78 1.25 1.35
C LEU A 112 -8.71 0.50 0.02
N SER A 113 -8.84 1.20 -1.10
CA SER A 113 -8.79 0.63 -2.45
C SER A 113 -7.35 0.25 -2.83
N TYR A 114 -6.41 1.17 -2.68
CA TYR A 114 -4.99 0.92 -2.98
C TYR A 114 -4.41 -0.16 -2.08
N THR A 115 -4.70 -0.15 -0.78
CA THR A 115 -4.26 -1.21 0.13
C THR A 115 -4.84 -2.55 -0.22
N PHE A 116 -6.06 -2.59 -0.78
CA PHE A 116 -6.63 -3.83 -1.26
C PHE A 116 -5.87 -4.35 -2.48
N GLY A 117 -5.78 -3.59 -3.57
CA GLY A 117 -5.25 -4.10 -4.84
C GLY A 117 -3.73 -3.97 -5.03
N GLY A 118 -3.05 -3.13 -4.25
CA GLY A 118 -1.78 -2.51 -4.65
C GLY A 118 -0.53 -3.36 -4.47
N TYR A 119 -0.54 -4.39 -3.62
CA TYR A 119 0.68 -5.16 -3.32
C TYR A 119 0.61 -6.64 -3.71
N GLU A 120 -0.59 -7.26 -3.75
CA GLU A 120 -0.68 -8.69 -4.03
C GLU A 120 -0.26 -9.02 -5.47
N THR A 121 -0.70 -8.21 -6.44
CA THR A 121 -0.36 -8.39 -7.86
C THR A 121 1.14 -8.24 -8.11
N VAL A 122 1.77 -7.22 -7.51
CA VAL A 122 3.22 -6.99 -7.54
C VAL A 122 3.97 -8.15 -6.89
N ALA A 123 3.54 -8.58 -5.69
CA ALA A 123 4.16 -9.69 -4.99
C ALA A 123 4.10 -11.00 -5.80
N ARG A 124 2.96 -11.31 -6.42
CA ARG A 124 2.78 -12.51 -7.25
C ARG A 124 3.62 -12.43 -8.52
N THR A 125 3.65 -11.27 -9.16
CA THR A 125 4.46 -11.06 -10.37
C THR A 125 5.95 -11.20 -10.06
N ALA A 126 6.44 -10.57 -9.00
CA ALA A 126 7.84 -10.68 -8.58
C ALA A 126 8.21 -12.13 -8.20
N THR A 127 7.32 -12.84 -7.48
CA THR A 127 7.54 -14.26 -7.14
C THR A 127 7.64 -15.11 -8.42
N LYS A 128 6.74 -14.90 -9.38
CA LYS A 128 6.78 -15.61 -10.66
C LYS A 128 8.05 -15.28 -11.45
N ALA A 129 8.44 -14.00 -11.52
CA ALA A 129 9.66 -13.59 -12.20
C ALA A 129 10.89 -14.32 -11.63
N ILE A 130 11.03 -14.36 -10.30
CA ILE A 130 12.12 -15.10 -9.63
C ILE A 130 12.08 -16.59 -9.99
N MET A 131 10.91 -17.23 -9.93
CA MET A 131 10.76 -18.64 -10.31
C MET A 131 11.08 -18.90 -11.79
N HIS A 132 10.72 -17.98 -12.68
CA HIS A 132 11.02 -18.11 -14.10
C HIS A 132 12.51 -17.96 -14.37
N LEU A 133 13.19 -17.01 -13.73
CA LEU A 133 14.65 -16.85 -13.88
C LEU A 133 15.40 -18.07 -13.34
N GLU A 134 15.00 -18.60 -12.18
CA GLU A 134 15.63 -19.79 -11.57
C GLU A 134 15.54 -21.02 -12.49
N ARG A 135 14.43 -21.19 -13.20
CA ARG A 135 14.20 -22.33 -14.10
C ARG A 135 14.81 -22.18 -15.50
N ASN A 136 15.29 -20.99 -15.86
CA ASN A 136 15.82 -20.69 -17.18
C ASN A 136 17.16 -19.94 -17.04
N PRO A 137 18.26 -20.66 -16.79
CA PRO A 137 19.57 -20.08 -16.50
C PRO A 137 20.07 -19.09 -17.56
N GLU A 138 19.72 -19.30 -18.83
CA GLU A 138 20.07 -18.42 -19.94
C GLU A 138 19.44 -17.03 -19.81
N PHE A 139 18.22 -16.92 -19.29
CA PHE A 139 17.56 -15.64 -19.04
C PHE A 139 18.05 -15.01 -17.73
N TYR A 140 18.33 -15.81 -16.71
CA TYR A 140 18.95 -15.33 -15.49
C TYR A 140 20.32 -14.69 -15.75
N GLN A 141 21.17 -15.36 -16.55
CA GLN A 141 22.52 -14.87 -16.85
C GLN A 141 22.46 -13.53 -17.60
N LYS A 142 21.57 -13.40 -18.59
CA LYS A 142 21.35 -12.14 -19.31
C LYS A 142 20.87 -11.02 -18.38
N ALA A 143 19.90 -11.31 -17.52
CA ALA A 143 19.40 -10.33 -16.56
C ALA A 143 20.49 -9.89 -15.58
N LYS A 144 21.35 -10.81 -15.13
CA LYS A 144 22.48 -10.52 -14.25
C LYS A 144 23.51 -9.62 -14.93
N GLU A 145 23.91 -9.96 -16.16
CA GLU A 145 24.86 -9.16 -16.95
C GLU A 145 24.36 -7.72 -17.13
N GLU A 146 23.07 -7.55 -17.46
CA GLU A 146 22.44 -6.23 -17.56
C GLU A 146 22.57 -5.43 -16.25
N GLN A 147 22.26 -6.04 -15.10
CA GLN A 147 22.33 -5.36 -13.80
C GLN A 147 23.79 -5.03 -13.40
N GLU A 148 24.74 -5.94 -13.66
CA GLU A 148 26.16 -5.68 -13.41
C GLU A 148 26.69 -4.52 -14.27
N ASP A 149 26.27 -4.43 -15.52
CA ASP A 149 26.67 -3.33 -16.41
C ASP A 149 26.04 -1.99 -16.02
N ILE A 150 24.81 -1.98 -15.51
CA ILE A 150 24.20 -0.79 -14.91
C ILE A 150 25.03 -0.31 -13.71
N ILE A 151 25.41 -1.23 -12.80
CA ILE A 151 26.20 -0.89 -11.61
C ILE A 151 27.58 -0.36 -12.00
N LYS A 152 28.28 -1.00 -12.94
CA LYS A 152 29.57 -0.49 -13.46
C LYS A 152 29.44 0.95 -13.99
N LYS A 153 28.39 1.23 -14.76
CA LYS A 153 28.13 2.58 -15.32
C LYS A 153 27.86 3.62 -14.24
N ILE A 154 27.16 3.25 -13.17
CA ILE A 154 26.90 4.14 -12.02
C ILE A 154 28.20 4.45 -11.27
N ILE A 155 29.05 3.44 -11.03
CA ILE A 155 30.31 3.60 -10.28
C ILE A 155 31.38 4.34 -11.10
N SER A 156 31.35 4.21 -12.43
CA SER A 156 32.31 4.90 -13.32
C SER A 156 32.04 6.40 -13.54
N LYS A 157 30.95 6.93 -12.97
CA LYS A 157 30.61 8.36 -12.98
C LYS A 157 30.99 9.01 -11.66
#